data_AF-A0A6A5SJ50-F1
#
_entry.id   AF-A0A6A5SJ50-F1
#
_cell.length_a   1.000
_cell.length_b   1.000
_cell.length_c   1.000
_cell.angle_alpha   90.00
_cell.angle_beta   90.00
_cell.angle_gamma   90.00
#
_symmetry.space_group_name_H-M   'P 1'
#
loop_
_entity.id
_entity.type
_entity.pdbx_description
1 polymer ?
#
loop_
_entity_poly.entity_id
_entity_poly.type
_entity_poly.pdbx_seq_one_letter_code
_entity_poly.pdbx_strand_id
1 'polypeptide(L)'
;MLDLFEPTVREISTVMVSQLDRVLDEGIVANRLTVSGGSAHSPFLKSVLKNDLRDYNNANGTSTELKFPPFEGSGECVAIGNVLRGCDNTHSLPDILQFNVGISQDICVEETEEREQYCQEVLAQLASRQGLEGIRYIEYLIKWLMKKVTYSGLDSFIFISQDFQGRDITSVHSATYKSKFLLSIHKRQWIVEERIFLIRTDCEDLFSIDHEKKIGAQLAGISTSDLTPLKEVLERYIPKSARDSRARYEFELDMGLRVIRLNLELIARSHLNGMEQPRLIKGSRLYLSLVAALPPGNA
;
A
#
# COMPACT_ATOMS: atom_id res chain seq x y z
N MET A 1 7.64 22.86 -36.62
CA MET A 1 8.23 21.69 -35.90
C MET A 1 8.35 21.98 -34.40
N LEU A 2 8.70 23.20 -33.98
CA LEU A 2 8.67 23.63 -32.57
C LEU A 2 7.25 23.59 -31.97
N ASP A 3 6.24 24.04 -32.72
CA ASP A 3 4.84 24.09 -32.26
C ASP A 3 4.25 22.72 -31.89
N LEU A 4 4.82 21.62 -32.41
CA LEU A 4 4.33 20.27 -32.13
C LEU A 4 4.69 19.80 -30.70
N PHE A 5 5.84 20.24 -30.20
CA PHE A 5 6.37 19.81 -28.90
C PHE A 5 6.22 20.87 -27.81
N GLU A 6 5.82 22.09 -28.18
CA GLU A 6 5.62 23.18 -27.22
C GLU A 6 4.67 22.79 -26.07
N PRO A 7 3.49 22.16 -26.30
CA PRO A 7 2.59 21.80 -25.20
C PRO A 7 3.24 20.88 -24.18
N THR A 8 3.95 19.85 -24.64
CA THR A 8 4.65 18.90 -23.77
C THR A 8 5.78 19.57 -22.98
N VAL A 9 6.55 20.46 -23.63
CA VAL A 9 7.64 21.18 -22.96
C VAL A 9 7.11 22.15 -21.91
N ARG A 10 5.98 22.81 -22.18
CA ARG A 10 5.27 23.65 -21.20
C ARG A 10 4.79 22.83 -20.01
N GLU A 11 4.21 21.67 -20.24
CA GLU A 11 3.74 20.78 -19.17
C GLU A 11 4.90 20.32 -18.27
N ILE A 12 6.05 19.96 -18.84
CA ILE A 12 7.27 19.64 -18.06
C ILE A 12 7.70 20.84 -17.20
N SER A 13 7.63 22.06 -17.74
CA SER A 13 7.95 23.26 -16.97
C SER A 13 6.94 23.54 -15.86
N THR A 14 5.64 23.34 -16.10
CA THR A 14 4.61 23.42 -15.06
C THR A 14 4.86 22.42 -13.95
N VAL A 15 5.25 21.18 -14.28
CA VAL A 15 5.65 20.19 -13.27
C VAL A 15 6.84 20.70 -12.47
N MET A 16 7.90 21.19 -13.13
CA MET A 16 9.08 21.75 -12.47
C MET A 16 8.71 22.85 -11.45
N VAL A 17 7.93 23.85 -11.88
CA VAL A 17 7.51 24.96 -11.03
C VAL A 17 6.64 24.45 -9.86
N SER A 18 5.67 23.59 -10.13
CA SER A 18 4.81 23.03 -9.07
C SER A 18 5.56 22.25 -7.99
N GLN A 19 6.67 21.58 -8.35
CA GLN A 19 7.51 20.90 -7.37
C GLN A 19 8.33 21.90 -6.54
N LEU A 20 8.79 22.99 -7.15
CA LEU A 20 9.52 24.04 -6.42
C LEU A 20 8.59 24.80 -5.47
N ASP A 21 7.36 25.11 -5.89
CA ASP A 21 6.34 25.74 -5.04
C ASP A 21 6.08 24.88 -3.80
N ARG A 22 5.86 23.57 -3.98
CA ARG A 22 5.66 22.64 -2.86
C ARG A 22 6.81 22.64 -1.86
N VAL A 23 8.04 22.61 -2.37
CA VAL A 23 9.24 22.63 -1.50
C VAL A 23 9.36 23.98 -0.78
N LEU A 24 9.02 25.08 -1.45
CA LEU A 24 9.04 26.42 -0.87
C LEU A 24 7.94 26.64 0.17
N ASP A 25 6.72 26.14 -0.07
CA ASP A 25 5.60 26.16 0.87
C ASP A 25 5.93 25.41 2.16
N GLU A 26 6.81 24.40 2.07
CA GLU A 26 7.37 23.67 3.21
C GLU A 26 8.56 24.40 3.88
N GLY A 27 8.89 25.62 3.45
CA GLY A 27 9.97 26.44 4.02
C GLY A 27 11.37 26.07 3.53
N ILE A 28 11.48 25.28 2.46
CA ILE A 28 12.75 24.77 1.95
C ILE A 28 13.14 25.49 0.67
N VAL A 29 14.39 25.92 0.59
CA VAL A 29 14.96 26.50 -0.63
C VAL A 29 15.74 25.42 -1.36
N ALA A 30 15.23 24.97 -2.50
CA ALA A 30 15.94 24.03 -3.36
C ALA A 30 17.19 24.72 -3.96
N ASN A 31 18.37 24.21 -3.66
CA ASN A 31 19.62 24.78 -4.20
C ASN A 31 19.92 24.29 -5.63
N ARG A 32 19.36 23.15 -6.03
CA ARG A 32 19.68 22.50 -7.30
C ARG A 32 18.50 21.69 -7.82
N LEU A 33 18.23 21.81 -9.11
CA LEU A 33 17.32 20.96 -9.87
C LEU A 33 18.13 20.19 -10.92
N THR A 34 17.93 18.87 -11.01
CA THR A 34 18.64 18.02 -11.97
C THR A 34 17.65 17.41 -12.94
N VAL A 35 17.88 17.54 -14.24
CA VAL A 35 17.02 16.96 -15.30
C VAL A 35 17.70 15.72 -15.86
N SER A 36 17.06 14.56 -15.81
CA SER A 36 17.59 13.28 -16.34
C SER A 36 16.70 12.71 -17.45
N GLY A 37 17.18 11.66 -18.13
CA GLY A 37 16.47 10.98 -19.22
C GLY A 37 16.88 11.45 -20.62
N GLY A 38 16.53 10.67 -21.64
CA GLY A 38 17.00 10.88 -23.02
C GLY A 38 16.63 12.25 -23.61
N SER A 39 15.50 12.83 -23.20
CA SER A 39 15.05 14.16 -23.65
C SER A 39 15.76 15.32 -22.96
N ALA A 40 16.50 15.08 -21.87
CA ALA A 40 17.19 16.12 -21.09
C ALA A 40 18.26 16.87 -21.90
N HIS A 41 18.69 16.32 -23.04
CA HIS A 41 19.64 16.95 -23.94
C HIS A 41 19.03 17.89 -24.97
N SER A 42 17.69 17.90 -25.12
CA SER A 42 17.00 18.79 -26.05
C SER A 42 17.37 20.25 -25.78
N PRO A 43 17.98 20.97 -26.77
CA PRO A 43 18.34 22.38 -26.60
C PRO A 43 17.11 23.26 -26.32
N PHE A 44 15.97 22.91 -26.92
CA PHE A 44 14.72 23.61 -26.72
C PHE A 44 14.20 23.46 -25.28
N LEU A 45 14.13 22.23 -24.77
CA LEU A 45 13.74 21.97 -23.37
C LEU A 45 14.69 22.68 -22.39
N LYS A 46 16.00 22.59 -22.63
CA LYS A 46 17.01 23.29 -21.81
C LYS A 46 16.76 24.79 -21.75
N SER A 47 16.46 25.42 -22.89
CA SER A 47 16.20 26.85 -22.94
C SER A 47 14.94 27.24 -22.18
N VAL A 48 13.85 26.48 -22.37
CA VAL A 48 12.57 26.76 -21.69
C VAL A 48 12.74 26.61 -20.17
N LEU A 49 13.25 25.48 -19.70
CA LEU A 49 13.42 25.25 -18.25
C LEU A 49 14.38 26.26 -17.59
N LYS A 50 15.43 26.70 -18.29
CA LYS A 50 16.33 27.74 -17.76
C LYS A 50 15.65 29.09 -17.63
N ASN A 51 14.86 29.48 -18.62
CA ASN A 51 14.12 30.74 -18.58
C ASN A 51 13.07 30.71 -17.47
N ASP A 52 12.26 29.67 -17.43
CA ASP A 52 11.18 29.54 -16.45
C ASP A 52 11.75 29.43 -15.01
N LEU A 53 12.87 28.72 -14.80
CA LEU A 53 13.54 28.69 -13.50
C LEU A 53 14.13 30.04 -13.10
N ARG A 54 14.69 30.81 -14.06
CA ARG A 54 15.20 32.16 -13.77
C ARG A 54 14.07 33.07 -13.34
N ASP A 55 12.94 33.02 -14.03
CA ASP A 55 11.78 33.84 -13.72
C ASP A 55 11.19 33.44 -12.35
N TYR A 56 11.14 32.14 -12.05
CA TYR A 56 10.79 31.61 -10.73
C TYR A 56 11.73 32.11 -9.62
N ASN A 57 13.05 32.00 -9.83
CA ASN A 57 14.07 32.45 -8.88
C ASN A 57 13.95 33.94 -8.59
N ASN A 58 13.72 34.76 -9.62
CA ASN A 58 13.52 36.19 -9.46
C ASN A 58 12.24 36.53 -8.68
N ALA A 59 11.15 35.80 -8.94
CA ALA A 59 9.87 36.03 -8.27
C ALA A 59 9.90 35.64 -6.79
N ASN A 60 10.61 34.55 -6.45
CA ASN A 60 10.61 33.97 -5.10
C ASN A 60 11.89 34.29 -4.29
N GLY A 61 12.83 35.05 -4.86
CA GLY A 61 14.10 35.38 -4.21
C GLY A 61 15.01 34.17 -3.97
N THR A 62 14.86 33.10 -4.77
CA THR A 62 15.65 31.87 -4.66
C THR A 62 16.83 31.86 -5.64
N SER A 63 17.78 30.95 -5.44
CA SER A 63 18.99 30.80 -6.27
C SER A 63 19.18 29.38 -6.79
N THR A 64 18.08 28.67 -7.05
CA THR A 64 18.09 27.28 -7.50
C THR A 64 18.85 27.13 -8.82
N GLU A 65 19.83 26.24 -8.86
CA GLU A 65 20.61 25.96 -10.06
C GLU A 65 20.04 24.80 -10.89
N LEU A 66 19.88 24.98 -12.20
CA LEU A 66 19.52 23.90 -13.11
C LEU A 66 20.75 23.15 -13.63
N LYS A 67 20.88 21.87 -13.30
CA LYS A 67 21.93 20.97 -13.80
C LYS A 67 21.39 19.99 -14.82
N PHE A 68 22.15 19.84 -15.89
CA PHE A 68 21.95 18.79 -16.89
C PHE A 68 23.12 17.81 -16.82
N PRO A 69 22.87 16.50 -16.90
CA PRO A 69 23.92 15.51 -16.97
C PRO A 69 24.78 15.72 -18.23
N PRO A 70 26.05 15.29 -18.21
CA PRO A 70 26.88 15.22 -19.40
C PRO A 70 26.21 14.34 -20.47
N PHE A 71 26.53 14.61 -21.74
CA PHE A 71 25.85 13.99 -22.90
C PHE A 71 25.94 12.45 -22.90
N GLU A 72 27.01 11.90 -22.33
CA GLU A 72 27.32 10.46 -22.32
C GLU A 72 26.78 9.70 -21.08
N GLY A 73 25.75 10.22 -20.40
CA GLY A 73 25.23 9.53 -19.20
C GLY A 73 23.80 9.85 -18.78
N SER A 74 23.05 10.66 -19.54
CA SER A 74 21.73 11.14 -19.08
C SER A 74 20.65 10.06 -19.06
N GLY A 75 20.74 9.08 -19.97
CA GLY A 75 19.83 7.93 -20.01
C GLY A 75 20.21 6.88 -18.97
N GLU A 76 21.49 6.81 -18.62
CA GLU A 76 22.09 5.79 -17.77
C GLU A 76 22.09 6.17 -16.30
N CYS A 77 21.87 7.45 -15.93
CA CYS A 77 21.85 7.90 -14.53
C CYS A 77 21.01 7.01 -13.60
N VAL A 78 19.82 6.61 -14.07
CA VAL A 78 18.92 5.73 -13.30
C VAL A 78 19.50 4.32 -13.16
N ALA A 79 20.05 3.77 -14.24
CA ALA A 79 20.66 2.44 -14.23
C ALA A 79 21.93 2.41 -13.34
N ILE A 80 22.78 3.42 -13.45
CA ILE A 80 23.97 3.59 -12.61
C ILE A 80 23.57 3.71 -11.14
N GLY A 81 22.55 4.52 -10.83
CA GLY A 81 22.00 4.63 -9.48
C GLY A 81 21.53 3.28 -8.92
N ASN A 82 20.84 2.48 -9.73
CA ASN A 82 20.40 1.13 -9.35
C ASN A 82 21.56 0.17 -9.12
N VAL A 83 22.61 0.21 -9.95
CA VAL A 83 23.82 -0.61 -9.75
C VAL A 83 24.55 -0.20 -8.49
N LEU A 84 24.77 1.10 -8.26
CA LEU A 84 25.41 1.61 -7.06
C LEU A 84 24.64 1.19 -5.80
N ARG A 85 23.31 1.31 -5.84
CA ARG A 85 22.42 0.83 -4.78
C ARG A 85 22.47 -0.69 -4.58
N GLY A 86 22.64 -1.45 -5.66
CA GLY A 86 22.84 -2.90 -5.60
C GLY A 86 24.15 -3.29 -4.90
N CYS A 87 25.22 -2.52 -5.14
CA CYS A 87 26.53 -2.73 -4.55
C CYS A 87 26.63 -2.25 -3.09
N ASP A 88 26.01 -1.11 -2.77
CA ASP A 88 26.05 -0.49 -1.46
C ASP A 88 24.72 0.23 -1.15
N ASN A 89 24.04 -0.21 -0.09
CA ASN A 89 22.76 0.36 0.36
C ASN A 89 22.91 1.30 1.57
N THR A 90 24.12 1.51 2.10
CA THR A 90 24.36 2.31 3.31
C THR A 90 23.91 3.76 3.16
N HIS A 91 23.99 4.32 1.95
CA HIS A 91 23.57 5.68 1.63
C HIS A 91 22.28 5.74 0.80
N SER A 92 21.56 4.62 0.68
CA SER A 92 20.29 4.61 -0.04
C SER A 92 19.20 5.29 0.77
N LEU A 93 18.28 5.98 0.08
CA LEU A 93 17.04 6.41 0.72
C LEU A 93 16.32 5.16 1.26
N PRO A 94 15.74 5.22 2.47
CA PRO A 94 14.99 4.10 3.00
C PRO A 94 13.88 3.69 2.03
N ASP A 95 13.63 2.40 1.94
CA ASP A 95 12.53 1.86 1.14
C ASP A 95 11.21 2.17 1.85
N ILE A 96 10.71 3.39 1.63
CA ILE A 96 9.51 3.92 2.28
C ILE A 96 8.28 3.36 1.59
N LEU A 97 7.30 2.97 2.40
CA LEU A 97 6.02 2.50 1.90
C LEU A 97 5.23 3.65 1.26
N GLN A 98 5.12 3.63 -0.07
CA GLN A 98 4.45 4.67 -0.87
C GLN A 98 2.93 4.48 -0.98
N PHE A 99 2.38 3.41 -0.39
CA PHE A 99 0.99 3.00 -0.52
C PHE A 99 0.47 2.46 0.80
N ASN A 100 -0.80 2.68 1.11
CA ASN A 100 -1.46 1.90 2.15
C ASN A 100 -1.71 0.49 1.61
N VAL A 101 -1.50 -0.53 2.44
CA VAL A 101 -1.76 -1.93 2.13
C VAL A 101 -2.90 -2.42 2.99
N GLY A 102 -3.97 -2.88 2.34
CA GLY A 102 -5.19 -3.33 2.99
C GLY A 102 -5.54 -4.76 2.66
N ILE A 103 -6.30 -5.39 3.55
CA ILE A 103 -6.83 -6.74 3.39
C ILE A 103 -8.35 -6.69 3.52
N SER A 104 -9.05 -7.37 2.62
CA SER A 104 -10.48 -7.62 2.77
C SER A 104 -10.72 -8.52 3.97
N GLN A 105 -11.52 -8.05 4.91
CA GLN A 105 -11.99 -8.84 6.05
C GLN A 105 -13.51 -8.94 5.97
N ASP A 106 -14.01 -10.15 6.20
CA ASP A 106 -15.43 -10.37 6.44
C ASP A 106 -15.68 -10.18 7.93
N ILE A 107 -16.46 -9.17 8.29
CA ILE A 107 -16.72 -8.82 9.69
C ILE A 107 -18.05 -9.41 10.12
N CYS A 108 -18.01 -10.17 11.22
CA CYS A 108 -19.16 -10.70 11.92
C CYS A 108 -19.76 -9.60 12.80
N VAL A 109 -21.04 -9.26 12.63
CA VAL A 109 -21.71 -8.25 13.46
C VAL A 109 -22.74 -8.92 14.35
N GLU A 110 -22.47 -9.00 15.65
CA GLU A 110 -23.48 -9.33 16.66
C GLU A 110 -24.35 -8.09 16.95
N GLU A 111 -25.66 -8.28 17.14
CA GLU A 111 -26.63 -7.18 17.12
C GLU A 111 -26.51 -6.18 18.29
N THR A 112 -25.66 -6.40 19.31
CA THR A 112 -25.82 -5.71 20.60
C THR A 112 -24.65 -4.92 21.19
N GLU A 113 -23.38 -5.07 20.79
CA GLU A 113 -22.29 -4.27 21.41
C GLU A 113 -21.21 -3.73 20.44
N GLU A 114 -20.85 -4.46 19.38
CA GLU A 114 -19.82 -3.97 18.43
C GLU A 114 -20.38 -3.03 17.34
N ARG A 115 -21.70 -3.02 17.15
CA ARG A 115 -22.36 -2.23 16.10
C ARG A 115 -22.13 -0.73 16.26
N GLU A 116 -21.93 -0.23 17.48
CA GLU A 116 -21.73 1.19 17.76
C GLU A 116 -20.33 1.70 17.38
N GLN A 117 -19.35 0.82 17.14
CA GLN A 117 -17.98 1.19 16.79
C GLN A 117 -17.77 1.42 15.27
N TYR A 118 -18.69 0.92 14.44
CA TYR A 118 -18.63 1.09 12.99
C TYR A 118 -19.38 2.34 12.57
N CYS A 119 -18.85 3.06 11.58
CA CYS A 119 -19.54 4.22 11.01
C CYS A 119 -20.87 3.78 10.36
N GLN A 120 -21.86 4.69 10.34
CA GLN A 120 -23.22 4.39 9.86
C GLN A 120 -23.22 3.92 8.41
N GLU A 121 -22.28 4.42 7.60
CA GLU A 121 -22.10 4.05 6.20
C GLU A 121 -21.70 2.58 6.02
N VAL A 122 -20.96 2.00 6.98
CA VAL A 122 -20.58 0.58 6.98
C VAL A 122 -21.76 -0.29 7.41
N LEU A 123 -22.52 0.14 8.41
CA LEU A 123 -23.73 -0.55 8.85
C LEU A 123 -24.87 -0.49 7.83
N ALA A 124 -24.89 0.55 6.99
CA ALA A 124 -25.88 0.76 5.94
C ALA A 124 -25.63 -0.12 4.69
N GLN A 125 -24.42 -0.66 4.52
CA GLN A 125 -24.13 -1.67 3.52
C GLN A 125 -24.83 -2.95 3.93
N LEU A 126 -26.05 -3.14 3.41
CA LEU A 126 -26.94 -4.25 3.73
C LEU A 126 -26.16 -5.57 3.83
N ALA A 127 -25.99 -6.04 5.07
CA ALA A 127 -25.34 -7.31 5.36
C ALA A 127 -25.98 -8.40 4.50
N SER A 128 -25.16 -8.98 3.64
CA SER A 128 -25.53 -10.11 2.81
C SER A 128 -25.95 -11.25 3.74
N ARG A 129 -27.19 -11.75 3.59
CA ARG A 129 -27.64 -12.99 4.26
C ARG A 129 -27.04 -14.19 3.54
N GLN A 130 -25.71 -14.29 3.42
CA GLN A 130 -25.07 -15.56 3.12
C GLN A 130 -24.99 -16.37 4.41
N GLY A 131 -26.12 -17.02 4.68
CA GLY A 131 -26.31 -17.83 5.87
C GLY A 131 -25.40 -19.05 5.92
N LEU A 132 -24.80 -19.25 7.07
CA LEU A 132 -24.94 -20.52 7.80
C LEU A 132 -25.41 -20.30 9.25
N GLU A 133 -25.55 -19.07 9.74
CA GLU A 133 -25.49 -18.83 11.18
C GLU A 133 -26.52 -17.88 11.79
N GLY A 134 -27.36 -17.21 11.00
CA GLY A 134 -28.28 -16.19 11.56
C GLY A 134 -27.58 -14.91 12.04
N ILE A 135 -26.25 -14.88 12.04
CA ILE A 135 -25.42 -13.69 12.26
C ILE A 135 -25.24 -12.96 10.91
N ARG A 136 -25.22 -11.63 10.96
CA ARG A 136 -25.05 -10.77 9.78
C ARG A 136 -23.57 -10.50 9.55
N TYR A 137 -23.11 -10.68 8.32
CA TYR A 137 -21.76 -10.35 7.90
C TYR A 137 -21.76 -9.10 7.03
N ILE A 138 -20.79 -8.22 7.25
CA ILE A 138 -20.48 -7.15 6.31
C ILE A 138 -19.30 -7.64 5.45
N GLU A 139 -19.58 -7.89 4.17
CA GLU A 139 -18.61 -8.40 3.21
C GLU A 139 -17.71 -7.27 2.67
N TYR A 140 -16.48 -7.63 2.29
CA TYR A 140 -15.54 -6.77 1.55
C TYR A 140 -15.08 -5.49 2.25
N LEU A 141 -15.08 -5.45 3.58
CA LEU A 141 -14.52 -4.33 4.32
C LEU A 141 -13.00 -4.40 4.33
N ILE A 142 -12.32 -3.30 4.01
CA ILE A 142 -10.86 -3.30 3.90
C ILE A 142 -10.25 -2.74 5.18
N LYS A 143 -9.43 -3.54 5.85
CA LYS A 143 -8.57 -3.09 6.95
C LYS A 143 -7.19 -2.74 6.41
N TRP A 144 -6.75 -1.48 6.57
CA TRP A 144 -5.45 -1.02 6.08
C TRP A 144 -4.36 -1.24 7.13
N LEU A 145 -3.76 -2.42 7.07
CA LEU A 145 -2.79 -2.91 8.04
C LEU A 145 -1.47 -2.15 8.03
N MET A 146 -1.09 -1.60 6.88
CA MET A 146 0.08 -0.74 6.75
C MET A 146 -0.35 0.55 6.10
N LYS A 147 -0.03 1.67 6.74
CA LYS A 147 -0.31 3.00 6.20
C LYS A 147 0.89 3.53 5.44
N LYS A 148 0.63 4.25 4.34
CA LYS A 148 1.64 5.02 3.64
C LYS A 148 2.33 5.94 4.62
N VAL A 149 3.65 6.05 4.53
CA VAL A 149 4.40 7.03 5.30
C VAL A 149 4.34 8.34 4.52
N THR A 150 3.64 9.33 5.08
CA THR A 150 3.59 10.70 4.55
C THR A 150 4.56 11.56 5.35
N TYR A 151 5.44 12.26 4.66
CA TYR A 151 6.31 13.25 5.30
C TYR A 151 5.51 14.52 5.54
N SER A 152 5.49 15.02 6.78
CA SER A 152 5.10 16.39 7.09
C SER A 152 6.25 16.99 7.89
N GLY A 153 6.92 17.98 7.31
CA GLY A 153 8.16 18.54 7.85
C GLY A 153 9.38 17.80 7.32
N LEU A 154 9.94 18.30 6.22
CA LEU A 154 11.30 17.99 5.79
C LEU A 154 12.26 18.80 6.68
N ASP A 155 12.31 18.48 7.98
CA ASP A 155 13.51 18.78 8.75
C ASP A 155 14.58 17.83 8.23
N SER A 156 15.21 18.31 7.15
CA SER A 156 16.45 17.88 6.53
C SER A 156 16.44 16.56 5.75
N PHE A 157 17.22 16.58 4.66
CA PHE A 157 17.81 15.42 3.98
C PHE A 157 18.72 14.56 4.90
N ILE A 158 18.48 14.58 6.21
CA ILE A 158 19.02 13.61 7.15
C ILE A 158 18.20 12.35 6.94
N PHE A 159 18.89 11.23 6.77
CA PHE A 159 18.35 9.87 6.87
C PHE A 159 17.20 9.87 7.87
N ILE A 160 15.96 9.91 7.37
CA ILE A 160 14.79 9.95 8.22
C ILE A 160 14.70 8.53 8.76
N SER A 161 15.35 8.31 9.89
CA SER A 161 15.28 7.06 10.59
C SER A 161 13.95 6.96 11.30
N GLN A 162 13.07 7.98 11.34
CA GLN A 162 11.81 7.97 12.11
C GLN A 162 10.61 8.65 11.42
N ASP A 163 9.41 8.09 11.52
CA ASP A 163 8.16 8.68 10.97
C ASP A 163 7.59 9.85 11.81
N PHE A 164 6.42 10.38 11.44
CA PHE A 164 5.71 11.48 12.14
C PHE A 164 5.32 11.17 13.59
N GLN A 165 5.42 9.91 14.02
CA GLN A 165 5.19 9.46 15.40
C GLN A 165 6.50 9.10 16.11
N GLY A 166 7.66 9.34 15.49
CA GLY A 166 8.98 9.02 16.03
C GLY A 166 9.36 7.53 15.90
N ARG A 167 8.73 6.76 15.00
CA ARG A 167 8.99 5.31 14.86
C ARG A 167 10.00 5.02 13.78
N ASP A 168 10.92 4.08 14.04
CA ASP A 168 12.02 3.84 13.12
C ASP A 168 11.56 3.43 11.70
N ILE A 169 11.99 4.16 10.66
CA ILE A 169 11.73 3.84 9.25
C ILE A 169 12.61 2.65 8.87
N THR A 170 11.98 1.49 8.79
CA THR A 170 12.61 0.24 8.38
C THR A 170 12.35 -0.03 6.90
N SER A 171 13.31 -0.64 6.21
CA SER A 171 13.16 -1.09 4.81
C SER A 171 12.21 -2.28 4.64
N VAL A 172 11.78 -2.84 5.77
CA VAL A 172 10.88 -3.98 5.88
C VAL A 172 9.69 -3.57 6.72
N HIS A 173 8.57 -3.30 6.06
CA HIS A 173 7.31 -3.00 6.74
C HIS A 173 6.62 -4.31 7.05
N SER A 174 6.18 -4.52 8.29
CA SER A 174 5.50 -5.75 8.67
C SER A 174 4.29 -5.47 9.55
N ALA A 175 3.23 -6.24 9.33
CA ALA A 175 2.03 -6.22 10.12
C ALA A 175 1.56 -7.65 10.35
N THR A 176 1.04 -7.92 11.55
CA THR A 176 0.37 -9.18 11.87
C THR A 176 -1.09 -8.91 12.18
N TYR A 177 -1.96 -9.83 11.78
CA TYR A 177 -3.37 -9.78 12.13
C TYR A 177 -3.95 -11.18 12.22
N LYS A 178 -5.05 -11.29 12.96
CA LYS A 178 -5.84 -12.51 13.06
C LYS A 178 -6.96 -12.44 12.04
N SER A 179 -7.08 -13.48 11.23
CA SER A 179 -8.19 -13.64 10.28
C SER A 179 -9.08 -14.79 10.74
N LYS A 180 -10.33 -14.48 11.06
CA LYS A 180 -11.32 -15.45 11.56
C LYS A 180 -12.17 -15.95 10.40
N PHE A 181 -12.23 -17.27 10.25
CA PHE A 181 -13.02 -17.95 9.24
C PHE A 181 -14.09 -18.82 9.87
N LEU A 182 -15.26 -18.79 9.24
CA LEU A 182 -16.41 -19.57 9.65
C LEU A 182 -16.72 -20.58 8.55
N LEU A 183 -16.52 -21.85 8.88
CA LEU A 183 -16.43 -22.92 7.90
C LEU A 183 -17.63 -23.84 8.05
N SER A 184 -18.33 -24.05 6.94
CA SER A 184 -19.49 -24.93 6.88
C SER A 184 -19.12 -26.39 7.11
N ILE A 185 -19.89 -27.07 7.96
CA ILE A 185 -19.79 -28.53 8.15
C ILE A 185 -20.12 -29.34 6.88
N HIS A 186 -20.88 -28.75 5.94
CA HIS A 186 -21.36 -29.45 4.75
C HIS A 186 -20.44 -29.29 3.54
N LYS A 187 -19.53 -28.30 3.55
CA LYS A 187 -18.60 -28.08 2.45
C LYS A 187 -17.53 -29.16 2.45
N ARG A 188 -17.27 -29.79 1.30
CA ARG A 188 -16.21 -30.80 1.15
C ARG A 188 -14.80 -30.20 1.23
N GLN A 189 -14.62 -28.99 0.73
CA GLN A 189 -13.37 -28.24 0.76
C GLN A 189 -13.56 -26.90 1.46
N TRP A 190 -12.54 -26.48 2.19
CA TRP A 190 -12.48 -25.17 2.85
C TRP A 190 -11.35 -24.36 2.24
N ILE A 191 -11.64 -23.74 1.10
CA ILE A 191 -10.73 -22.76 0.48
C ILE A 191 -11.17 -21.38 0.95
N VAL A 192 -10.23 -20.63 1.51
CA VAL A 192 -10.45 -19.25 1.95
C VAL A 192 -9.60 -18.31 1.10
N GLU A 193 -10.16 -17.13 0.80
CA GLU A 193 -9.52 -16.10 -0.01
C GLU A 193 -9.24 -14.87 0.84
N GLU A 194 -8.01 -14.38 0.76
CA GLU A 194 -7.58 -13.10 1.33
C GLU A 194 -7.23 -12.16 0.18
N ARG A 195 -8.00 -11.08 0.03
CA ARG A 195 -7.83 -10.11 -1.05
C ARG A 195 -7.00 -8.93 -0.56
N ILE A 196 -5.91 -8.63 -1.27
CA ILE A 196 -4.97 -7.56 -0.93
C ILE A 196 -5.26 -6.34 -1.80
N PHE A 197 -5.42 -5.19 -1.16
CA PHE A 197 -5.66 -3.91 -1.80
C PHE A 197 -4.53 -2.91 -1.55
N LEU A 198 -4.29 -2.03 -2.52
CA LEU A 198 -3.35 -0.92 -2.43
C LEU A 198 -4.06 0.39 -2.70
N ILE A 199 -3.73 1.45 -1.97
CA ILE A 199 -4.20 2.82 -2.25
C ILE A 199 -3.11 3.84 -1.92
N ARG A 200 -2.95 4.87 -2.77
CA ARG A 200 -1.92 5.91 -2.59
C ARG A 200 -2.34 7.05 -1.67
N THR A 201 -3.64 7.27 -1.54
CA THR A 201 -4.23 8.35 -0.74
C THR A 201 -4.53 7.87 0.66
N ASP A 202 -4.65 8.81 1.59
CA ASP A 202 -5.12 8.51 2.93
C ASP A 202 -6.51 7.89 2.89
N CYS A 203 -6.72 6.96 3.80
CA CYS A 203 -7.84 6.06 3.69
C CYS A 203 -8.23 5.55 5.08
N GLU A 204 -9.53 5.52 5.37
CA GLU A 204 -10.06 5.01 6.64
C GLU A 204 -10.27 3.50 6.61
N ASP A 205 -10.21 2.82 7.74
CA ASP A 205 -10.43 1.37 7.76
C ASP A 205 -11.92 1.03 7.61
N LEU A 206 -12.20 -0.23 7.27
CA LEU A 206 -13.52 -0.85 7.40
C LEU A 206 -14.57 -0.38 6.39
N PHE A 207 -14.19 0.32 5.33
CA PHE A 207 -15.08 0.61 4.20
C PHE A 207 -14.90 -0.40 3.07
N SER A 208 -15.97 -0.66 2.32
CA SER A 208 -15.92 -1.46 1.11
C SER A 208 -15.19 -0.74 -0.03
N ILE A 209 -14.67 -1.54 -0.98
CA ILE A 209 -13.87 -1.02 -2.09
C ILE A 209 -14.60 0.04 -2.94
N ASP A 210 -15.93 -0.07 -3.05
CA ASP A 210 -16.77 0.83 -3.84
C ASP A 210 -17.15 2.13 -3.10
N HIS A 211 -16.73 2.28 -1.84
CA HIS A 211 -17.02 3.46 -1.04
C HIS A 211 -16.18 4.67 -1.49
N GLU A 212 -16.74 5.88 -1.42
CA GLU A 212 -16.04 7.12 -1.83
C GLU A 212 -14.71 7.35 -1.07
N LYS A 213 -14.65 6.97 0.20
CA LYS A 213 -13.43 6.97 1.05
C LYS A 213 -12.35 5.94 0.63
N LYS A 214 -12.60 5.20 -0.45
CA LYS A 214 -11.71 4.18 -1.03
C LYS A 214 -11.42 4.44 -2.52
N ILE A 215 -11.81 5.59 -3.07
CA ILE A 215 -11.51 5.95 -4.45
C ILE A 215 -10.01 5.82 -4.73
N GLY A 216 -9.66 5.04 -5.75
CA GLY A 216 -8.28 4.78 -6.14
C GLY A 216 -7.64 3.55 -5.49
N ALA A 217 -8.35 2.82 -4.63
CA ALA A 217 -7.91 1.52 -4.17
C ALA A 217 -7.97 0.47 -5.29
N GLN A 218 -6.97 -0.40 -5.36
CA GLN A 218 -6.81 -1.41 -6.41
C GLN A 218 -6.50 -2.78 -5.82
N LEU A 219 -7.08 -3.84 -6.38
CA LEU A 219 -6.77 -5.22 -6.02
C LEU A 219 -5.37 -5.57 -6.53
N ALA A 220 -4.44 -5.84 -5.61
CA ALA A 220 -3.07 -6.20 -5.93
C ALA A 220 -2.86 -7.72 -6.02
N GLY A 221 -3.70 -8.51 -5.36
CA GLY A 221 -3.68 -9.96 -5.49
C GLY A 221 -4.60 -10.67 -4.53
N ILE A 222 -4.68 -12.00 -4.69
CA ILE A 222 -5.55 -12.88 -3.91
C ILE A 222 -4.70 -14.03 -3.39
N SER A 223 -4.71 -14.25 -2.08
CA SER A 223 -4.09 -15.42 -1.45
C SER A 223 -5.18 -16.46 -1.17
N THR A 224 -4.96 -17.68 -1.63
CA THR A 224 -5.91 -18.79 -1.43
C THR A 224 -5.30 -19.81 -0.46
N SER A 225 -5.93 -20.02 0.69
CA SER A 225 -5.48 -21.01 1.67
C SER A 225 -6.42 -22.21 1.70
N ASP A 226 -5.86 -23.43 1.62
CA ASP A 226 -6.63 -24.66 1.76
C ASP A 226 -6.62 -25.12 3.22
N LEU A 227 -7.76 -24.92 3.87
CA LEU A 227 -8.02 -25.30 5.27
C LEU A 227 -8.66 -26.68 5.38
N THR A 228 -8.93 -27.38 4.27
CA THR A 228 -9.54 -28.71 4.26
C THR A 228 -8.83 -29.71 5.17
N PRO A 229 -7.47 -29.75 5.23
CA PRO A 229 -6.75 -30.66 6.13
C PRO A 229 -7.03 -30.42 7.62
N LEU A 230 -7.55 -29.24 7.99
CA LEU A 230 -7.80 -28.89 9.39
C LEU A 230 -9.11 -29.46 9.93
N LYS A 231 -9.95 -30.07 9.08
CA LYS A 231 -11.21 -30.72 9.46
C LYS A 231 -11.06 -31.77 10.55
N GLU A 232 -9.94 -32.47 10.53
CA GLU A 232 -9.68 -33.61 11.42
C GLU A 232 -9.26 -33.19 12.82
N VAL A 233 -8.79 -31.95 12.97
CA VAL A 233 -8.21 -31.41 14.20
C VAL A 233 -9.02 -30.28 14.81
N LEU A 234 -9.93 -29.68 14.04
CA LEU A 234 -10.82 -28.64 14.55
C LEU A 234 -12.00 -29.24 15.28
N GLU A 235 -12.29 -28.71 16.46
CA GLU A 235 -13.51 -29.03 17.18
C GLU A 235 -14.68 -28.33 16.50
N ARG A 236 -15.75 -29.09 16.29
CA ARG A 236 -17.00 -28.54 15.77
C ARG A 236 -17.62 -27.66 16.83
N TYR A 237 -17.90 -26.40 16.49
CA TYR A 237 -18.75 -25.56 17.30
C TYR A 237 -20.19 -26.07 17.20
N ILE A 238 -20.69 -26.59 18.31
CA ILE A 238 -22.09 -26.99 18.47
C ILE A 238 -22.76 -25.94 19.37
N PRO A 239 -23.66 -25.11 18.82
CA PRO A 239 -24.32 -24.11 19.61
C PRO A 239 -25.17 -24.73 20.72
N LYS A 240 -25.16 -24.10 21.90
CA LYS A 240 -25.86 -24.59 23.10
C LYS A 240 -27.37 -24.35 23.02
N SER A 241 -27.84 -23.48 22.13
CA SER A 241 -29.25 -23.20 21.92
C SER A 241 -29.59 -23.07 20.43
N ALA A 242 -30.86 -23.30 20.06
CA ALA A 242 -31.35 -23.13 18.69
C ALA A 242 -31.36 -21.66 18.20
N ARG A 243 -31.12 -20.68 19.10
CA ARG A 243 -30.94 -19.26 18.74
C ARG A 243 -29.51 -18.94 18.32
N ASP A 244 -28.51 -19.70 18.79
CA ASP A 244 -27.09 -19.39 18.64
C ASP A 244 -26.48 -19.93 17.35
N SER A 245 -27.17 -19.83 16.20
CA SER A 245 -26.68 -20.26 14.88
C SER A 245 -26.69 -21.77 14.58
N ARG A 246 -26.30 -22.16 13.35
CA ARG A 246 -26.10 -23.58 12.98
C ARG A 246 -24.69 -24.01 13.36
N ALA A 247 -24.51 -25.31 13.58
CA ALA A 247 -23.19 -25.86 13.85
C ALA A 247 -22.20 -25.55 12.71
N ARG A 248 -21.03 -25.05 13.08
CA ARG A 248 -19.96 -24.63 12.18
C ARG A 248 -18.59 -25.06 12.72
N TYR A 249 -17.54 -24.80 11.96
CA TYR A 249 -16.19 -24.76 12.50
C TYR A 249 -15.74 -23.30 12.53
N GLU A 250 -15.17 -22.89 13.67
CA GLU A 250 -14.53 -21.59 13.78
C GLU A 250 -13.03 -21.78 13.79
N PHE A 251 -12.33 -20.94 13.04
CA PHE A 251 -10.90 -21.06 12.93
C PHE A 251 -10.24 -19.71 12.71
N GLU A 252 -9.10 -19.50 13.36
CA GLU A 252 -8.34 -18.27 13.27
C GLU A 252 -6.95 -18.56 12.70
N LEU A 253 -6.54 -17.74 11.74
CA LEU A 253 -5.19 -17.73 11.20
C LEU A 253 -4.43 -16.51 11.69
N ASP A 254 -3.19 -16.75 12.11
CA ASP A 254 -2.22 -15.69 12.34
C ASP A 254 -1.55 -15.36 11.00
N MET A 255 -1.98 -14.23 10.45
CA MET A 255 -1.51 -13.72 9.18
C MET A 255 -0.32 -12.80 9.42
N GLY A 256 0.78 -13.06 8.72
CA GLY A 256 1.95 -12.18 8.65
C GLY A 256 2.05 -11.56 7.28
N LEU A 257 2.00 -10.23 7.23
CA LEU A 257 2.17 -9.44 6.03
C LEU A 257 3.49 -8.67 6.12
N ARG A 258 4.27 -8.71 5.04
CA ARG A 258 5.58 -8.07 4.97
C ARG A 258 5.79 -7.42 3.61
N VAL A 259 6.19 -6.16 3.60
CA VAL A 259 6.61 -5.43 2.40
C VAL A 259 8.09 -5.13 2.49
N ILE A 260 8.85 -5.63 1.51
CA ILE A 260 10.29 -5.39 1.36
C ILE A 260 10.46 -4.71 0.01
N ARG A 261 10.76 -3.41 0.02
CA ARG A 261 10.79 -2.58 -1.20
C ARG A 261 9.45 -2.62 -1.93
N LEU A 262 9.46 -3.17 -3.14
CA LEU A 262 8.33 -3.33 -4.04
C LEU A 262 7.80 -4.76 -4.05
N ASN A 263 8.19 -5.59 -3.08
CA ASN A 263 7.71 -6.96 -2.95
C ASN A 263 6.88 -7.10 -1.69
N LEU A 264 5.70 -7.69 -1.82
CA LEU A 264 4.81 -8.04 -0.74
C LEU A 264 4.82 -9.56 -0.55
N GLU A 265 4.94 -9.98 0.71
CA GLU A 265 4.81 -11.35 1.15
C GLU A 265 3.68 -11.45 2.18
N LEU A 266 2.71 -12.32 1.93
CA LEU A 266 1.67 -12.69 2.89
C LEU A 266 1.85 -14.16 3.26
N ILE A 267 1.78 -14.47 4.55
CA ILE A 267 1.93 -15.81 5.11
C ILE A 267 0.83 -16.07 6.12
N ALA A 268 -0.01 -17.08 5.93
CA ALA A 268 -0.89 -17.57 7.00
C ALA A 268 -0.26 -18.68 7.81
N ARG A 269 -0.26 -18.55 9.13
CA ARG A 269 0.14 -19.56 10.09
C ARG A 269 -1.03 -19.94 10.99
N SER A 270 -1.00 -21.16 11.51
CA SER A 270 -1.98 -21.65 12.46
C SER A 270 -1.32 -22.08 13.77
N HIS A 271 -1.95 -21.68 14.87
CA HIS A 271 -1.63 -22.10 16.23
C HIS A 271 -2.74 -23.03 16.74
N LEU A 272 -2.89 -24.22 16.15
CA LEU A 272 -3.83 -25.21 16.67
C LEU A 272 -3.39 -25.69 18.07
N ASN A 273 -4.37 -25.82 18.97
CA ASN A 273 -4.20 -26.17 20.38
C ASN A 273 -3.19 -27.31 20.59
N GLY A 274 -2.06 -27.00 21.24
CA GLY A 274 -1.05 -27.97 21.68
C GLY A 274 0.24 -28.05 20.84
N MET A 275 0.36 -27.31 19.73
CA MET A 275 1.63 -27.23 19.00
C MET A 275 2.53 -26.10 19.53
N GLU A 276 3.76 -26.43 19.93
CA GLU A 276 4.75 -25.44 20.38
C GLU A 276 5.20 -24.47 19.28
N GLN A 277 5.02 -24.82 18.00
CA GLN A 277 5.35 -23.94 16.88
C GLN A 277 4.21 -23.80 15.88
N PRO A 278 3.96 -22.57 15.37
CA PRO A 278 2.94 -22.33 14.37
C PRO A 278 3.23 -23.06 13.06
N ARG A 279 2.22 -23.73 12.52
CA ARG A 279 2.32 -24.45 11.24
C ARG A 279 1.94 -23.54 10.07
N LEU A 280 2.75 -23.56 9.02
CA LEU A 280 2.41 -22.91 7.75
C LEU A 280 1.22 -23.63 7.11
N ILE A 281 0.19 -22.87 6.73
CA ILE A 281 -0.95 -23.43 6.00
C ILE A 281 -0.57 -23.68 4.54
N LYS A 282 -1.05 -24.79 3.99
CA LYS A 282 -0.77 -25.12 2.59
C LYS A 282 -1.42 -24.08 1.67
N GLY A 283 -0.62 -23.54 0.75
CA GLY A 283 -1.07 -22.53 -0.21
C GLY A 283 -1.18 -21.10 0.35
N SER A 284 -0.95 -20.90 1.65
CA SER A 284 -1.16 -19.59 2.28
C SER A 284 -0.03 -18.57 2.11
N ARG A 285 0.98 -18.92 1.30
CA ARG A 285 2.11 -18.05 1.01
C ARG A 285 1.89 -17.40 -0.34
N LEU A 286 1.78 -16.09 -0.32
CA LEU A 286 1.64 -15.27 -1.51
C LEU A 286 2.81 -14.30 -1.61
N TYR A 287 3.38 -14.22 -2.79
CA TYR A 287 4.41 -13.26 -3.16
C TYR A 287 3.93 -12.44 -4.34
N LEU A 288 3.98 -11.12 -4.19
CA LEU A 288 3.53 -10.17 -5.20
C LEU A 288 4.58 -9.09 -5.41
N SER A 289 4.79 -8.72 -6.67
CA SER A 289 5.47 -7.46 -6.99
C SER A 289 4.44 -6.34 -7.01
N LEU A 290 4.61 -5.34 -6.14
CA LEU A 290 3.75 -4.17 -6.05
C LEU A 290 3.81 -3.33 -7.33
N VAL A 291 4.92 -3.36 -8.08
CA VAL A 291 5.04 -2.68 -9.39
C VAL A 291 4.05 -3.25 -10.40
N ALA A 292 3.88 -4.57 -10.40
CA ALA A 292 2.97 -5.24 -11.34
C ALA A 292 1.49 -5.00 -11.00
N ALA A 293 1.21 -4.64 -9.75
CA ALA A 293 -0.14 -4.33 -9.27
C ALA A 293 -0.58 -2.89 -9.57
N LEU A 294 0.33 -2.04 -10.05
CA LEU A 294 0.08 -0.60 -10.27
C LEU A 294 0.11 -0.27 -11.77
N PRO A 295 -0.67 0.74 -12.22
CA PRO A 295 -0.62 1.15 -13.61
C PRO A 295 0.78 1.67 -14.00
N PRO A 296 1.22 1.48 -15.25
CA PRO A 296 2.50 2.00 -15.72
C PRO A 296 2.66 3.50 -15.44
N GLY A 297 3.85 3.92 -14.97
CA GLY A 297 4.13 5.31 -14.58
C GLY A 297 3.76 5.67 -13.13
N ASN A 298 3.14 4.73 -12.39
CA ASN A 298 2.79 4.88 -10.99
C ASN A 298 3.61 3.96 -10.06
N ALA A 299 4.83 3.61 -10.43
CA ALA A 299 5.77 2.86 -9.59
C ALA A 299 6.89 3.76 -9.08
#